data_AF-A0A7X7NKV2-F1
#
_entry.id   AF-A0A7X7NKV2-F1
#
_cell.length_a   1.000
_cell.length_b   1.000
_cell.length_c   1.000
_cell.angle_alpha   90.00
_cell.angle_beta   90.00
_cell.angle_gamma   90.00
#
_symmetry.space_group_name_H-M   'P 1'
#
loop_
_entity.id
_entity.type
_entity.pdbx_description
1 polymer ?
#
loop_
_entity_poly.entity_id
_entity_poly.type
_entity_poly.pdbx_seq_one_letter_code
_entity_poly.pdbx_strand_id
1 'polypeptide(L)'
;MSVLLHLCRTCRHRETSHQGGDRGYSACPCCRGAGDIDPEPLLVPTWAFPRWESEPLYRPGSQWNAGTTHRLELCACARCFARFSELAGENDPSTCMDPSRTTRQRV
;
A
#
# COMPACT_ATOMS: atom_id res chain seq x y z
N MET A 1 0.92 7.64 -3.94
CA MET A 1 2.23 7.24 -3.42
C MET A 1 1.97 5.78 -3.07
N SER A 2 2.59 4.86 -3.82
CA SER A 2 2.27 3.43 -3.95
C SER A 2 1.34 2.92 -2.86
N VAL A 3 0.09 2.64 -3.21
CA VAL A 3 -0.97 2.35 -2.24
C VAL A 3 -0.94 0.88 -1.84
N LEU A 4 -1.18 0.60 -0.56
CA LEU A 4 -1.52 -0.73 -0.09
C LEU A 4 -3.01 -0.95 -0.31
N LEU A 5 -3.34 -1.91 -1.18
CA LEU A 5 -4.72 -2.28 -1.53
C LEU A 5 -4.91 -3.78 -1.32
N HIS A 6 -6.09 -4.18 -0.88
CA HIS A 6 -6.43 -5.60 -0.83
C HIS A 6 -6.94 -6.08 -2.18
N LEU A 7 -7.00 -7.40 -2.37
CA LEU A 7 -7.63 -8.01 -3.54
C LEU A 7 -8.84 -8.82 -3.07
N CYS A 8 -9.96 -8.77 -3.80
CA CYS A 8 -10.95 -9.83 -3.64
C CYS A 8 -10.37 -11.14 -4.19
N ARG A 9 -10.46 -12.24 -3.44
CA ARG A 9 -9.96 -13.55 -3.87
C ARG A 9 -10.75 -14.10 -5.05
N THR A 10 -12.07 -13.93 -5.05
CA THR A 10 -12.98 -14.38 -6.11
C THR A 10 -12.81 -13.62 -7.42
N CYS A 11 -12.79 -12.28 -7.39
CA CYS A 11 -12.80 -11.45 -8.61
C CYS A 11 -11.46 -10.77 -8.95
N ARG A 12 -10.44 -10.87 -8.08
CA ARG A 12 -9.09 -10.25 -8.19
C ARG A 12 -9.05 -8.74 -8.46
N HIS A 13 -10.18 -8.04 -8.33
CA HIS A 13 -10.23 -6.57 -8.28
C HIS A 13 -9.58 -6.05 -7.00
N ARG A 14 -9.12 -4.79 -7.05
CA ARG A 14 -8.44 -4.09 -5.96
C ARG A 14 -9.45 -3.34 -5.10
N GLU A 15 -9.44 -3.59 -3.80
CA GLU A 15 -10.29 -2.90 -2.83
C GLU A 15 -9.48 -1.98 -1.93
N THR A 16 -10.05 -0.81 -1.63
CA THR A 16 -9.47 0.18 -0.72
C THR A 16 -9.72 -0.13 0.74
N SER A 17 -10.75 -0.92 1.08
CA SER A 17 -11.11 -1.28 2.46
C SER A 17 -11.75 -2.69 2.55
N HIS A 18 -11.87 -3.21 3.78
CA HIS A 18 -12.52 -4.51 4.08
C HIS A 18 -14.04 -4.42 4.29
N GLN A 19 -14.60 -3.21 4.43
CA GLN A 19 -16.03 -3.04 4.71
C GLN A 19 -16.90 -3.17 3.44
N GLY A 20 -16.27 -3.02 2.27
CA GLY A 20 -16.96 -2.87 0.99
C GLY A 20 -17.69 -1.53 0.88
N GLY A 21 -18.22 -1.25 -0.30
CA GLY A 21 -19.03 -0.03 -0.52
C GLY A 21 -18.25 1.27 -0.74
N ASP A 22 -16.90 1.25 -0.71
CA ASP A 22 -16.07 2.32 -1.27
C ASP A 22 -16.33 2.45 -2.78
N ARG A 23 -17.21 3.38 -3.19
CA ARG A 23 -17.63 3.56 -4.59
C ARG A 23 -16.59 4.30 -5.45
N GLY A 24 -15.31 3.99 -5.23
CA GLY A 24 -14.19 4.51 -5.99
C GLY A 24 -14.00 3.85 -7.34
N TYR A 25 -12.85 4.12 -7.95
CA TYR A 25 -12.43 3.62 -9.26
C TYR A 25 -12.39 2.09 -9.40
N SER A 26 -12.49 1.32 -8.32
CA SER A 26 -12.11 -0.09 -8.29
C SER A 26 -13.09 -1.06 -7.60
N ALA A 27 -14.25 -0.59 -7.12
CA ALA A 27 -15.22 -1.38 -6.37
C ALA A 27 -15.65 -2.65 -7.12
N CYS A 28 -15.34 -3.84 -6.60
CA CYS A 28 -15.63 -5.08 -7.32
C CYS A 28 -17.15 -5.30 -7.43
N PRO A 29 -17.67 -5.60 -8.64
CA PRO A 29 -19.09 -5.89 -8.81
C PRO A 29 -19.62 -7.07 -7.97
N CYS A 30 -18.75 -8.01 -7.56
CA CYS A 30 -19.12 -9.11 -6.65
C CYS A 30 -19.00 -8.76 -5.16
N CYS A 31 -18.24 -7.70 -4.80
CA CYS A 31 -18.06 -7.22 -3.43
C CYS A 31 -18.83 -5.92 -3.18
N ARG A 32 -20.13 -5.92 -3.52
CA ARG A 32 -21.08 -4.85 -3.13
C ARG A 32 -21.46 -4.90 -1.63
N GLY A 33 -20.53 -5.37 -0.81
CA GLY A 33 -20.59 -5.69 0.63
C GLY A 33 -19.21 -6.27 1.02
N ALA A 34 -19.07 -6.84 2.22
CA ALA A 34 -17.77 -7.22 2.79
C ALA A 34 -16.86 -8.08 1.86
N GLY A 35 -17.42 -9.05 1.12
CA GLY A 35 -16.69 -9.87 0.16
C GLY A 35 -15.74 -10.92 0.77
N ASP A 36 -15.09 -11.74 -0.08
CA ASP A 36 -13.92 -12.54 0.29
C ASP A 36 -12.67 -11.75 -0.10
N ILE A 37 -12.16 -10.96 0.84
CA ILE A 37 -11.04 -10.03 0.64
C ILE A 37 -9.78 -10.63 1.25
N ASP A 38 -8.71 -10.68 0.45
CA ASP A 38 -7.40 -11.18 0.87
C ASP A 38 -6.85 -10.26 1.98
N PRO A 39 -6.59 -10.76 3.20
CA PRO A 39 -6.06 -9.95 4.30
C PRO A 39 -4.63 -9.46 4.05
N GLU A 40 -3.93 -10.03 3.06
CA GLU A 40 -2.59 -9.60 2.66
C GLU A 40 -2.67 -8.42 1.66
N PRO A 41 -2.12 -7.24 2.00
CA PRO A 41 -2.19 -6.07 1.15
C PRO A 41 -1.13 -6.10 0.03
N LEU A 42 -1.57 -5.87 -1.21
CA LEU A 42 -0.69 -5.70 -2.36
C LEU A 42 -0.19 -4.25 -2.43
N LEU A 43 1.11 -4.07 -2.66
CA LEU A 43 1.70 -2.78 -3.04
C LEU A 43 1.38 -2.47 -4.51
N VAL A 44 0.67 -1.38 -4.75
CA VAL A 44 0.24 -0.95 -6.09
C VAL A 44 0.84 0.42 -6.41
N PRO A 45 1.77 0.52 -7.39
CA PRO A 45 2.34 1.80 -7.83
C PRO A 45 1.28 2.80 -8.32
N THR A 46 1.54 4.09 -8.09
CA THR A 46 0.72 5.22 -8.56
C THR A 46 1.64 6.35 -9.05
N TRP A 47 1.10 7.28 -9.84
CA TRP A 47 1.86 8.35 -10.49
C TRP A 47 1.10 9.69 -10.48
N ALA A 48 1.80 10.80 -10.28
CA ALA A 48 1.19 12.12 -10.15
C ALA A 48 1.00 12.78 -11.52
N PHE A 49 -0.24 13.02 -11.92
CA PHE A 49 -0.55 13.92 -13.04
C PHE A 49 -0.21 15.38 -12.65
N PRO A 50 0.38 16.22 -13.52
CA PRO A 50 0.60 16.04 -14.95
C PRO A 50 1.94 15.39 -15.35
N ARG A 51 2.88 15.23 -14.40
CA ARG A 51 4.27 14.88 -14.73
C ARG A 51 4.55 13.38 -14.84
N TRP A 52 3.62 12.55 -14.38
CA TRP A 52 3.78 11.10 -14.25
C TRP A 52 4.98 10.69 -13.38
N GLU A 53 5.39 11.59 -12.47
CA GLU A 53 6.39 11.31 -11.45
C GLU A 53 5.90 10.15 -10.56
N SER A 54 6.82 9.27 -10.14
CA SER A 54 6.49 8.26 -9.14
C SER A 54 6.06 8.97 -7.87
N GLU A 55 4.82 8.70 -7.49
CA GLU A 55 4.23 9.21 -6.27
C GLU A 55 4.80 8.45 -5.03
N PRO A 56 4.34 8.77 -3.81
CA PRO A 56 5.06 8.06 -2.12
C PRO A 56 5.05 6.52 -1.90
N LEU A 57 4.97 6.15 -0.62
CA LEU A 57 4.08 5.10 -0.12
C LEU A 57 3.02 5.77 0.80
N TYR A 58 1.72 5.70 0.47
CA TYR A 58 0.67 6.35 1.27
C TYR A 58 0.42 5.59 2.58
N ARG A 59 0.15 6.34 3.66
CA ARG A 59 -0.12 5.77 4.98
C ARG A 59 -1.50 5.07 5.02
N PRO A 60 -1.64 3.90 5.64
CA PRO A 60 -2.93 3.31 5.99
C PRO A 60 -3.81 4.30 6.79
N GLY A 61 -5.10 4.34 6.50
CA GLY A 61 -6.05 5.31 7.06
C GLY A 61 -5.88 6.75 6.57
N SER A 62 -5.11 7.00 5.50
CA SER A 62 -5.04 8.32 4.86
C SER A 62 -5.96 8.41 3.64
N GLN A 63 -6.33 9.65 3.27
CA GLN A 63 -7.11 9.91 2.05
C GLN A 63 -6.20 9.92 0.82
N TRP A 64 -6.40 8.95 -0.06
CA TRP A 64 -5.86 8.97 -1.42
C TRP A 64 -6.74 9.85 -2.32
N ASN A 65 -6.14 10.53 -3.31
CA ASN A 65 -6.80 11.47 -4.23
C ASN A 65 -7.61 12.57 -3.51
N ALA A 66 -7.17 13.01 -2.33
CA ALA A 66 -7.82 14.05 -1.54
C ALA A 66 -8.07 15.34 -2.36
N GLY A 67 -9.20 16.00 -2.11
CA GLY A 67 -9.64 17.16 -2.89
C GLY A 67 -10.28 16.84 -4.25
N THR A 68 -10.16 15.61 -4.77
CA THR A 68 -10.79 15.21 -6.04
C THR A 68 -12.16 14.55 -5.84
N THR A 69 -12.91 14.38 -6.93
CA THR A 69 -14.14 13.57 -7.01
C THR A 69 -13.88 12.07 -6.76
N HIS A 70 -12.63 11.62 -6.85
CA HIS A 70 -12.22 10.21 -6.71
C HIS A 70 -11.44 9.95 -5.41
N ARG A 71 -11.64 10.78 -4.38
CA ARG A 71 -11.05 10.61 -3.05
C ARG A 71 -11.53 9.32 -2.38
N LEU A 72 -10.61 8.60 -1.74
CA LEU A 72 -10.88 7.33 -1.05
C LEU A 72 -10.05 7.24 0.24
N GLU A 73 -10.55 6.56 1.26
CA GLU A 73 -9.78 6.26 2.47
C GLU A 73 -9.08 4.90 2.32
N LEU A 74 -7.79 4.81 2.63
CA LEU A 74 -7.03 3.57 2.52
C LEU A 74 -7.19 2.69 3.76
N CYS A 75 -7.33 1.37 3.58
CA CYS A 75 -7.54 0.39 4.64
C CYS A 75 -6.57 0.57 5.82
N ALA A 76 -7.12 0.88 6.99
CA ALA A 76 -6.38 1.09 8.24
C ALA A 76 -6.18 -0.22 9.06
N CYS A 77 -6.26 -1.40 8.44
CA CYS A 77 -6.11 -2.66 9.17
C CYS A 77 -4.67 -2.90 9.66
N ALA A 78 -4.51 -3.78 10.66
CA ALA A 78 -3.20 -4.11 11.24
C ALA A 78 -2.20 -4.66 10.20
N ARG A 79 -2.67 -5.40 9.18
CA ARG A 79 -1.81 -5.90 8.08
C ARG A 79 -1.28 -4.76 7.20
N CYS A 80 -2.12 -3.77 6.88
CA CYS A 80 -1.67 -2.57 6.18
C CYS A 80 -0.64 -1.78 6.98
N PHE A 81 -0.84 -1.60 8.29
CA PHE A 81 0.14 -0.90 9.13
C PHE A 81 1.47 -1.66 9.28
N ALA A 82 1.44 -3.00 9.42
CA ALA A 82 2.64 -3.82 9.40
C ALA A 82 3.40 -3.68 8.08
N ARG A 83 2.74 -3.95 6.95
CA ARG A 83 3.38 -3.92 5.62
C ARG A 83 3.84 -2.52 5.22
N PHE A 84 3.12 -1.47 5.64
CA PHE A 84 3.58 -0.08 5.49
C PHE A 84 4.87 0.18 6.26
N SER A 85 4.98 -0.32 7.50
CA SER A 85 6.16 -0.09 8.35
C SER A 85 7.41 -0.80 7.82
N GLU A 86 7.24 -2.03 7.31
CA GLU A 86 8.29 -2.77 6.60
C GLU A 86 8.80 -1.98 5.39
N LEU A 87 7.90 -1.64 4.45
CA LEU A 87 8.24 -0.91 3.24
C LEU A 87 8.79 0.50 3.51
N ALA A 88 8.33 1.18 4.56
CA ALA A 88 8.86 2.49 4.95
C ALA A 88 10.29 2.40 5.51
N GLY A 89 10.62 1.33 6.26
CA GLY A 89 11.99 1.06 6.70
C GLY A 89 12.92 0.65 5.56
N GLU A 90 12.42 -0.16 4.61
CA GLU A 90 13.15 -0.52 3.38
C GLU A 90 13.50 0.69 2.49
N ASN A 91 12.79 1.82 2.63
CA ASN A 91 13.03 3.06 1.88
C ASN A 91 13.87 4.10 2.65
N ASP A 92 14.42 3.78 3.82
CA ASP A 92 15.41 4.64 4.49
C ASP A 92 16.80 4.44 3.88
N PRO A 93 17.38 5.44 3.17
CA PRO A 93 18.71 5.31 2.56
C PRO A 93 19.84 5.12 3.59
N SER A 94 19.58 5.35 4.88
CA SER A 94 20.53 5.10 5.98
C SER A 94 20.91 3.62 6.11
N THR A 95 20.10 2.70 5.58
CA THR A 95 20.38 1.25 5.57
C THR A 95 21.54 0.82 4.66
N CYS A 96 22.10 1.74 3.85
CA CYS A 96 23.16 1.45 2.88
C CYS A 96 24.59 1.32 3.48
N MET A 97 24.78 1.49 4.79
CA MET A 97 26.10 1.35 5.44
C MET A 97 26.16 0.15 6.40
N ASP A 98 26.66 -0.99 5.89
CA ASP A 98 27.10 -2.12 6.72
C ASP A 98 28.58 -1.94 7.13
N PRO A 99 28.90 -1.71 8.43
CA PRO A 99 30.27 -1.57 8.90
C PRO A 99 31.00 -2.92 9.09
N SER A 100 30.35 -4.06 8.86
CA SER A 100 30.76 -5.37 9.40
C SER A 100 31.79 -6.13 8.55
N ARG A 101 32.34 -5.52 7.49
CA ARG A 101 33.10 -6.26 6.46
C ARG A 101 34.60 -6.45 6.74
N THR A 102 34.89 -7.20 7.80
CA THR A 102 36.08 -8.06 7.95
C THR A 102 37.48 -7.41 7.97
N THR A 103 38.07 -7.32 9.17
CA THR A 103 39.51 -7.58 9.36
C THR A 103 39.66 -8.82 10.22
N ARG A 104 40.35 -9.86 9.71
CA ARG A 104 40.57 -11.10 10.46
C ARG A 104 41.59 -10.88 11.58
N GLN A 105 41.34 -11.49 12.74
CA GLN A 105 42.43 -11.86 13.63
C GLN A 105 43.42 -12.77 12.89
N ARG A 106 44.71 -12.51 13.07
CA ARG A 106 45.76 -13.52 13.01
C ARG A 106 46.52 -13.47 14.34
N VAL A 107 46.87 -14.66 14.82
CA VAL A 107 47.81 -14.91 15.91
C VAL A 107 49.22 -14.93 15.32
#